data_AF-A0A3B8Q4H9-F1
#
_entry.id   AF-A0A3B8Q4H9-F1
#
_cell.length_a   1.000
_cell.length_b   1.000
_cell.length_c   1.000
_cell.angle_alpha   90.00
_cell.angle_beta   90.00
_cell.angle_gamma   90.00
#
_symmetry.space_group_name_H-M   'P 1'
#
loop_
_entity.id
_entity.type
_entity.pdbx_description
1 polymer ?
#
loop_
_entity_poly.entity_id
_entity_poly.type
_entity_poly.pdbx_seq_one_letter_code
_entity_poly.pdbx_strand_id
1 'polypeptide(L)'
;MSVRLRIALVGLLLAGCTKPAGPPTVSGTVETDEVHVSSRTGGRVIALHAEEGAALAPGQLIAELEAPELGPQRQQLAAQLAEWEAGPRPQEIAEAQAQADALESQLTLARDDARRARDLFATKVNSAAEVDRAESALKTLERQLEAARQRLELL
;
A
#
# COMPACT_ATOMS: atom_id res chain seq x y z
N MET A 1 -38.75 42.48 88.91
CA MET A 1 -39.21 41.34 88.10
C MET A 1 -38.71 41.36 86.64
N SER A 2 -37.64 42.11 86.30
CA SER A 2 -37.20 42.31 84.90
C SER A 2 -35.86 41.64 84.55
N VAL A 3 -35.02 41.34 85.55
CA VAL A 3 -33.68 40.77 85.32
C VAL A 3 -33.71 39.25 85.15
N ARG A 4 -34.52 38.53 85.94
CA ARG A 4 -34.64 37.06 85.85
C ARG A 4 -35.26 36.58 84.54
N LEU A 5 -36.19 37.36 83.97
CA LEU A 5 -36.80 37.06 82.65
C LEU A 5 -35.82 37.29 81.49
N ARG A 6 -34.92 38.28 81.60
CA ARG A 6 -33.87 38.53 80.60
C ARG A 6 -32.79 37.45 80.60
N ILE A 7 -32.42 36.91 81.77
CA ILE A 7 -31.44 35.82 81.88
C ILE A 7 -32.00 34.51 81.29
N ALA A 8 -33.28 34.21 81.51
CA ALA A 8 -33.93 33.05 80.91
C ALA A 8 -34.05 33.16 79.37
N LEU A 9 -34.32 34.36 78.85
CA LEU A 9 -34.40 34.61 77.39
C LEU A 9 -33.04 34.49 76.71
N VAL A 10 -31.96 34.95 77.34
CA VAL A 10 -30.58 34.82 76.83
C VAL A 10 -30.14 33.36 76.84
N GLY A 11 -30.49 32.59 77.90
CA GLY A 11 -30.21 31.15 77.95
C GLY A 11 -30.90 30.35 76.85
N LEU A 12 -32.15 30.72 76.49
CA LEU A 12 -32.90 30.07 75.42
C LEU A 12 -32.35 30.42 74.01
N LEU A 13 -31.85 31.64 73.82
CA LEU A 13 -31.22 32.06 72.56
C LEU A 13 -29.85 31.39 72.32
N LEU A 14 -29.13 30.98 73.37
CA LEU A 14 -27.82 30.31 73.26
C LEU A 14 -27.92 28.80 72.98
N ALA A 15 -29.08 28.16 73.19
CA ALA A 15 -29.25 26.72 72.98
C ALA A 15 -29.55 26.33 71.51
N GLY A 16 -29.78 27.29 70.61
CA GLY A 16 -30.18 27.05 69.22
C GLY A 16 -29.07 26.63 68.25
N CYS A 17 -27.80 26.60 68.68
CA CYS A 17 -26.65 26.33 67.81
C CYS A 17 -25.99 24.96 68.07
N THR A 18 -26.76 23.88 68.11
CA THR A 18 -26.22 22.52 68.04
C THR A 18 -26.67 21.86 66.74
N LYS A 19 -25.87 22.01 65.68
CA LYS A 19 -26.03 21.19 64.46
C LYS A 19 -25.53 19.78 64.79
N PRO A 20 -26.33 18.72 64.65
CA PRO A 20 -25.83 17.36 64.81
C PRO A 20 -24.76 17.10 63.75
N ALA A 21 -23.55 16.76 64.19
CA ALA A 21 -22.46 16.37 63.31
C ALA A 21 -22.77 14.98 62.73
N GLY A 22 -23.50 14.95 61.60
CA GLY A 22 -23.56 13.77 60.74
C GLY A 22 -22.17 13.46 60.15
N PRO A 23 -21.93 12.24 59.67
CA PRO A 23 -20.67 11.92 58.99
C PRO A 23 -20.42 12.91 57.84
N PRO A 24 -19.16 13.33 57.61
CA PRO A 24 -18.85 14.35 56.60
C PRO A 24 -19.29 13.88 55.22
N THR A 25 -20.22 14.62 54.59
CA THR A 25 -20.62 14.40 53.21
C THR A 25 -19.51 14.95 52.30
N VAL A 26 -18.71 14.07 51.73
CA VAL A 26 -17.68 14.42 50.75
C VAL A 26 -18.26 14.23 49.36
N SER A 27 -18.24 15.27 48.53
CA SER A 27 -18.54 15.20 47.11
C SER A 27 -17.24 15.27 46.35
N GLY A 28 -16.99 14.30 45.47
CA GLY A 28 -15.85 14.28 44.56
C GLY A 28 -16.29 13.76 43.20
N THR A 29 -15.54 14.11 42.17
CA THR A 29 -15.73 13.60 40.81
C THR A 29 -14.78 12.43 40.58
N VAL A 30 -15.26 11.37 39.94
CA VAL A 30 -14.42 10.28 39.47
C VAL A 30 -14.14 10.54 38.00
N GLU A 31 -12.88 10.78 37.66
CA GLU A 31 -12.41 10.90 36.29
C GLU A 31 -11.92 9.53 35.80
N THR A 32 -12.23 9.18 34.55
CA THR A 32 -11.80 7.92 33.92
C THR A 32 -11.36 8.19 32.50
N ASP A 33 -10.31 7.51 32.04
CA ASP A 33 -9.87 7.58 30.65
C ASP A 33 -10.81 6.73 29.78
N GLU A 34 -11.50 7.38 28.85
CA GLU A 34 -12.40 6.72 27.91
C GLU A 34 -11.77 6.60 26.52
N VAL A 35 -11.86 5.41 25.93
CA VAL A 35 -11.38 5.15 24.57
C VAL A 35 -12.48 4.48 23.77
N HIS A 36 -12.77 5.00 22.58
CA HIS A 36 -13.70 4.40 21.64
C HIS A 36 -12.96 3.42 20.74
N VAL A 37 -13.32 2.13 20.84
CA VAL A 37 -12.76 1.08 19.99
C VAL A 37 -13.65 0.91 18.76
N SER A 38 -13.05 0.96 17.57
CA SER A 38 -13.74 0.76 16.30
C SER A 38 -12.95 -0.18 15.38
N SER A 39 -13.66 -0.85 14.48
CA SER A 39 -13.01 -1.62 13.43
C SER A 39 -12.46 -0.71 12.34
N ARG A 40 -11.29 -1.05 11.80
CA ARG A 40 -10.69 -0.36 10.65
C ARG A 40 -11.45 -0.64 9.35
N THR A 41 -12.15 -1.77 9.27
CA THR A 41 -12.94 -2.18 8.10
C THR A 41 -14.36 -2.53 8.52
N GLY A 42 -15.34 -2.12 7.71
CA GLY A 42 -16.72 -2.55 7.90
C GLY A 42 -16.88 -4.06 7.70
N GLY A 43 -17.89 -4.64 8.34
CA GLY A 43 -18.19 -6.06 8.27
C GLY A 43 -19.40 -6.42 9.13
N ARG A 44 -19.91 -7.63 8.96
CA ARG A 44 -20.98 -8.16 9.81
C ARG A 44 -20.36 -8.71 11.10
N VAL A 45 -20.85 -8.31 12.26
CA VAL A 45 -20.43 -8.92 13.53
C VAL A 45 -20.94 -10.36 13.56
N ILE A 46 -20.02 -11.32 13.66
CA ILE A 46 -20.33 -12.75 13.73
C ILE A 46 -20.23 -13.29 15.17
N ALA A 47 -19.39 -12.68 16.00
CA ALA A 47 -19.28 -13.01 17.41
C ALA A 47 -18.85 -11.79 18.23
N LEU A 48 -19.34 -11.72 19.46
CA LEU A 48 -18.86 -10.84 20.51
C LEU A 48 -18.29 -11.71 21.63
N HIS A 49 -17.04 -11.45 22.00
CA HIS A 49 -16.27 -12.22 22.98
C HIS A 49 -16.10 -11.48 24.31
N ALA A 50 -16.57 -10.24 24.39
CA ALA A 50 -16.58 -9.43 25.59
C ALA A 50 -18.01 -8.96 25.90
N GLU A 51 -18.34 -8.98 27.18
CA GLU A 51 -19.61 -8.46 27.72
C GLU A 51 -19.39 -7.10 28.38
N GLU A 52 -20.47 -6.35 28.55
CA GLU A 52 -20.44 -5.06 29.22
C GLU A 52 -19.98 -5.22 30.69
N GLY A 53 -19.03 -4.38 31.11
CA GLY A 53 -18.44 -4.44 32.45
C GLY A 53 -17.33 -5.48 32.63
N ALA A 54 -16.99 -6.27 31.60
CA ALA A 54 -15.87 -7.19 31.65
C ALA A 54 -14.51 -6.44 31.63
N ALA A 55 -13.57 -6.89 32.47
CA ALA A 55 -12.20 -6.41 32.40
C ALA A 55 -11.50 -7.00 31.15
N LEU A 56 -10.80 -6.15 30.39
CA LEU A 56 -10.11 -6.53 29.16
C LEU A 56 -8.59 -6.48 29.34
N ALA A 57 -7.90 -7.45 28.74
CA ALA A 57 -6.45 -7.45 28.60
C ALA A 57 -6.01 -6.87 27.23
N PRO A 58 -4.80 -6.28 27.13
CA PRO A 58 -4.26 -5.85 25.84
C PRO A 58 -4.18 -6.99 24.83
N GLY A 59 -4.68 -6.75 23.61
CA GLY A 59 -4.71 -7.75 22.53
C GLY A 59 -5.83 -8.78 22.65
N GLN A 60 -6.71 -8.67 23.65
CA GLN A 60 -7.87 -9.55 23.77
C GLN A 60 -8.85 -9.34 22.60
N LEU A 61 -9.33 -10.45 22.05
CA LEU A 61 -10.38 -10.43 21.03
C LEU A 61 -11.70 -9.99 21.65
N ILE A 62 -12.28 -8.91 21.12
CA ILE A 62 -13.54 -8.33 21.60
C ILE A 62 -14.70 -8.72 20.68
N ALA A 63 -14.47 -8.65 19.36
CA ALA A 63 -15.49 -8.92 18.35
C ALA A 63 -14.84 -9.55 17.12
N GLU A 64 -15.56 -10.47 16.49
CA GLU A 64 -15.22 -11.00 15.17
C GLU A 64 -16.15 -10.41 14.11
N LEU A 65 -15.54 -10.00 13.00
CA LEU A 65 -16.22 -9.37 11.88
C LEU A 65 -16.00 -10.22 10.64
N GLU A 66 -17.10 -10.63 10.01
CA GLU A 66 -17.07 -11.20 8.67
C GLU A 66 -17.04 -10.07 7.64
N ALA A 67 -15.99 -10.08 6.82
CA ALA A 67 -15.81 -9.17 5.70
C ALA A 67 -15.69 -10.01 4.41
N PRO A 68 -16.83 -10.34 3.77
CA PRO A 68 -16.85 -11.26 2.64
C PRO A 68 -16.02 -10.77 1.44
N GLU A 69 -15.83 -9.46 1.31
CA GLU A 69 -15.03 -8.84 0.24
C GLU A 69 -13.52 -9.10 0.37
N LEU A 70 -13.01 -9.30 1.60
CA LEU A 70 -11.56 -9.46 1.83
C LEU A 70 -11.02 -10.79 1.30
N GLY A 71 -11.85 -11.84 1.28
CA GLY A 71 -11.48 -13.16 0.75
C GLY A 71 -11.19 -13.12 -0.75
N PRO A 72 -12.17 -12.73 -1.59
CA PRO A 72 -11.99 -12.57 -3.04
C PRO A 72 -10.87 -11.58 -3.38
N GLN A 73 -10.76 -10.46 -2.67
CA GLN A 73 -9.69 -9.49 -2.91
C GLN A 73 -8.31 -10.10 -2.65
N ARG A 74 -8.14 -10.87 -1.56
CA ARG A 74 -6.90 -11.59 -1.27
C ARG A 74 -6.59 -12.63 -2.33
N GLN A 75 -7.60 -13.38 -2.80
CA GLN A 75 -7.41 -14.39 -3.84
C GLN A 75 -7.01 -13.76 -5.18
N GLN A 76 -7.63 -12.65 -5.56
CA GLN A 76 -7.28 -11.91 -6.78
C GLN A 76 -5.84 -11.36 -6.72
N LEU A 77 -5.43 -10.81 -5.57
CA LEU A 77 -4.06 -10.34 -5.38
C LEU A 77 -3.05 -11.48 -5.42
N ALA A 78 -3.37 -12.62 -4.80
CA ALA A 78 -2.52 -13.81 -4.85
C ALA A 78 -2.38 -14.37 -6.27
N ALA A 79 -3.46 -14.35 -7.07
CA ALA A 79 -3.43 -14.76 -8.47
C ALA A 79 -2.56 -13.83 -9.33
N GLN A 80 -2.67 -12.51 -9.14
CA GLN A 80 -1.81 -11.54 -9.82
C GLN A 80 -0.33 -11.70 -9.43
N LEU A 81 -0.05 -11.95 -8.15
CA LEU A 81 1.31 -12.22 -7.69
C LEU A 81 1.87 -13.49 -8.35
N ALA A 82 1.08 -14.58 -8.39
CA ALA A 82 1.49 -15.82 -9.05
C ALA A 82 1.73 -15.64 -10.55
N GLU A 83 0.94 -14.78 -11.22
CA GLU A 83 1.16 -14.43 -12.63
C GLU A 83 2.47 -13.67 -12.83
N TRP A 84 2.81 -12.73 -11.94
CA TRP A 84 4.07 -12.00 -12.00
C TRP A 84 5.28 -12.88 -11.65
N GLU A 85 5.15 -13.79 -10.69
CA GLU A 85 6.19 -14.75 -10.30
C GLU A 85 6.45 -15.82 -11.37
N ALA A 86 5.40 -16.22 -12.12
CA ALA A 86 5.55 -17.15 -13.23
C ALA A 86 6.42 -16.60 -14.36
N GLY A 87 6.59 -15.28 -14.42
CA GLY A 87 7.39 -14.60 -15.43
C GLY A 87 6.77 -14.64 -16.83
N PRO A 88 7.51 -14.21 -17.86
CA PRO A 88 7.04 -14.26 -19.22
C PRO A 88 6.86 -15.70 -19.70
N ARG A 89 5.90 -15.88 -20.59
CA ARG A 89 5.58 -17.20 -21.12
C ARG A 89 6.75 -17.68 -22.01
N PRO A 90 7.10 -18.97 -21.99
CA PRO A 90 8.16 -19.50 -22.86
C PRO A 90 7.94 -19.20 -24.35
N GLN A 91 6.68 -19.12 -24.77
CA GLN A 91 6.31 -18.76 -26.13
C GLN A 91 6.66 -17.30 -26.47
N GLU A 92 6.52 -16.37 -25.52
CA GLU A 92 6.87 -14.95 -25.71
C GLU A 92 8.38 -14.77 -25.80
N ILE A 93 9.15 -15.48 -24.96
CA ILE A 93 10.61 -15.51 -25.02
C ILE A 93 11.07 -16.08 -26.37
N ALA A 94 10.48 -17.20 -26.81
CA ALA A 94 10.82 -17.82 -28.08
C ALA A 94 10.49 -16.93 -29.28
N GLU A 95 9.37 -16.20 -29.25
CA GLU A 95 9.00 -15.24 -30.28
C GLU A 95 9.99 -14.06 -30.34
N ALA A 96 10.34 -13.50 -29.18
CA ALA A 96 11.30 -12.40 -29.09
C ALA A 96 12.71 -12.83 -29.55
N GLN A 97 13.15 -14.04 -29.21
CA GLN A 97 14.39 -14.63 -29.72
C GLN A 97 14.37 -14.79 -31.23
N ALA A 98 13.31 -15.39 -31.79
CA ALA A 98 13.19 -15.57 -33.23
C ALA A 98 13.19 -14.23 -33.99
N GLN A 99 12.60 -13.18 -33.40
CA GLN A 99 12.64 -11.84 -33.99
C GLN A 99 14.04 -11.22 -33.95
N ALA A 100 14.79 -11.41 -32.87
CA ALA A 100 16.18 -10.96 -32.78
C ALA A 100 17.07 -11.71 -33.80
N ASP A 101 16.92 -13.03 -33.92
CA ASP A 101 17.69 -13.85 -34.88
C ASP A 101 17.42 -13.45 -36.34
N ALA A 102 16.16 -13.13 -36.66
CA ALA A 102 15.79 -12.64 -37.98
C ALA A 102 16.45 -11.29 -38.32
N LEU A 103 16.49 -10.36 -37.36
CA LEU A 103 17.16 -9.07 -37.51
C LEU A 103 18.68 -9.21 -37.59
N GLU A 104 19.27 -10.16 -36.86
CA GLU A 104 20.70 -10.45 -36.93
C GLU A 104 21.12 -11.00 -38.30
N SER A 105 20.27 -11.83 -38.90
CA SER A 105 20.45 -12.33 -40.26
C SER A 105 20.39 -11.19 -41.28
N GLN A 106 19.40 -10.29 -41.16
CA GLN A 106 19.29 -9.11 -42.03
C GLN A 106 20.47 -8.15 -41.86
N LEU A 107 20.93 -7.96 -40.62
CA LEU A 107 22.09 -7.14 -40.32
C LEU A 107 23.37 -7.69 -40.95
N THR A 108 23.55 -9.02 -40.93
CA THR A 108 24.69 -9.68 -41.58
C THR A 108 24.71 -9.38 -43.07
N LEU A 109 23.56 -9.52 -43.74
CA LEU A 109 23.43 -9.17 -45.16
C LEU A 109 23.75 -7.69 -45.41
N ALA A 110 23.18 -6.78 -44.62
CA ALA A 110 23.43 -5.35 -44.77
C ALA A 110 24.89 -4.95 -44.52
N ARG A 111 25.60 -5.63 -43.62
CA ARG A 111 27.05 -5.46 -43.42
C ARG A 111 27.83 -5.85 -44.66
N ASP A 112 27.48 -6.97 -45.28
CA ASP A 112 28.11 -7.41 -46.52
C ASP A 112 27.80 -6.48 -47.69
N ASP A 113 26.57 -5.98 -47.79
CA ASP A 113 26.18 -4.99 -48.80
C ASP A 113 26.93 -3.67 -48.63
N ALA A 114 27.02 -3.15 -47.40
CA ALA A 114 27.78 -1.94 -47.11
C ALA A 114 29.27 -2.11 -47.45
N ARG A 115 29.86 -3.27 -47.12
CA ARG A 115 31.25 -3.60 -47.48
C ARG A 115 31.44 -3.61 -49.00
N ARG A 116 30.59 -4.34 -49.72
CA ARG A 116 30.62 -4.40 -51.20
C ARG A 116 30.46 -3.03 -51.83
N ALA A 117 29.54 -2.20 -51.32
CA ALA A 117 29.31 -0.86 -51.83
C ALA A 117 30.55 0.02 -51.69
N ARG A 118 31.26 -0.05 -50.55
CA ARG A 118 32.53 0.67 -50.34
C ARG A 118 33.64 0.20 -51.29
N ASP A 119 33.78 -1.12 -51.47
CA ASP A 119 34.80 -1.68 -52.35
C ASP A 119 34.58 -1.26 -53.81
N LEU A 120 33.32 -1.31 -54.28
CA LEU A 120 32.94 -0.85 -55.62
C LEU A 120 33.16 0.65 -55.80
N PHE A 121 32.96 1.46 -54.75
CA PHE A 121 33.21 2.90 -54.77
C PHE A 121 34.70 3.21 -54.90
N ALA A 122 35.55 2.45 -54.19
CA ALA A 122 37.00 2.56 -54.32
C ALA A 122 37.46 2.28 -55.75
N THR A 123 36.79 1.36 -56.45
CA THR A 123 37.03 1.06 -57.87
C THR A 123 36.31 1.99 -58.86
N LYS A 124 35.61 3.03 -58.37
CA LYS A 124 34.82 4.00 -59.16
C LYS A 124 33.68 3.39 -59.99
N VAL A 125 33.13 2.26 -59.55
CA VAL A 125 32.05 1.55 -60.25
C VAL A 125 30.66 2.07 -59.85
N ASN A 126 30.48 2.50 -58.60
CA ASN A 126 29.21 3.03 -58.09
C ASN A 126 29.34 4.47 -57.58
N SER A 127 28.20 5.06 -57.21
CA SER A 127 28.11 6.44 -56.70
C SER A 127 28.25 6.53 -55.17
N ALA A 128 28.68 7.70 -54.66
CA ALA A 128 28.74 7.95 -53.22
C ALA A 128 27.36 7.79 -52.55
N ALA A 129 26.30 8.19 -53.25
CA ALA A 129 24.92 8.03 -52.77
C ALA A 129 24.51 6.57 -52.56
N GLU A 130 25.11 5.60 -53.28
CA GLU A 130 24.84 4.17 -53.06
C GLU A 130 25.54 3.65 -51.79
N VAL A 131 26.77 4.11 -51.52
CA VAL A 131 27.48 3.81 -50.27
C VAL A 131 26.69 4.36 -49.09
N ASP A 132 26.30 5.63 -49.15
CA ASP A 132 25.55 6.29 -48.07
C ASP A 132 24.22 5.57 -47.76
N ARG A 133 23.52 5.08 -48.80
CA ARG A 133 22.31 4.28 -48.64
C ARG A 133 22.58 2.95 -47.94
N ALA A 134 23.61 2.22 -48.37
CA ALA A 134 23.97 0.93 -47.78
C ALA A 134 24.42 1.08 -46.31
N GLU A 135 25.20 2.11 -45.99
CA GLU A 135 25.60 2.42 -44.62
C GLU A 135 24.43 2.86 -43.73
N SER A 136 23.49 3.63 -44.28
CA SER A 136 22.28 4.02 -43.57
C SER A 136 21.38 2.82 -43.27
N ALA A 137 21.26 1.88 -44.21
CA ALA A 137 20.52 0.64 -44.03
C ALA A 137 21.17 -0.25 -42.95
N LEU A 138 22.50 -0.41 -43.01
CA LEU A 138 23.27 -1.10 -41.97
C LEU A 138 22.99 -0.51 -40.59
N LYS A 139 23.17 0.80 -40.43
CA LYS A 139 22.96 1.49 -39.15
C LYS A 139 21.53 1.34 -38.63
N THR A 140 20.55 1.33 -39.52
CA THR A 140 19.14 1.13 -39.15
C THR A 140 18.92 -0.26 -38.58
N LEU A 141 19.44 -1.30 -39.25
CA LEU A 141 19.32 -2.69 -38.81
C LEU A 141 20.09 -2.94 -37.50
N GLU A 142 21.24 -2.30 -37.30
CA GLU A 142 21.96 -2.36 -36.01
C GLU A 142 21.11 -1.84 -34.85
N ARG A 143 20.42 -0.71 -35.06
CA ARG A 143 19.51 -0.13 -34.06
C ARG A 143 18.28 -0.99 -33.82
N GLN A 144 17.74 -1.61 -34.86
CA GLN A 144 16.60 -2.51 -34.73
C GLN A 144 16.96 -3.78 -33.97
N LEU A 145 18.12 -4.38 -34.24
CA LEU A 145 18.61 -5.55 -33.52
C LEU A 145 18.85 -5.23 -32.03
N GLU A 146 19.48 -4.09 -31.74
CA GLU A 146 19.68 -3.64 -30.37
C GLU A 146 18.35 -3.48 -29.62
N ALA A 147 17.36 -2.83 -30.23
CA ALA A 147 16.04 -2.69 -29.63
C ALA A 147 15.34 -4.04 -29.41
N ALA A 148 15.50 -5.00 -30.33
CA ALA A 148 14.95 -6.34 -30.19
C ALA A 148 15.63 -7.13 -29.06
N ARG A 149 16.95 -7.00 -28.90
CA ARG A 149 17.70 -7.61 -27.80
C ARG A 149 17.32 -7.02 -26.44
N GLN A 150 17.20 -5.70 -26.35
CA GLN A 150 16.72 -5.05 -25.14
C GLN A 150 15.30 -5.51 -24.77
N ARG A 151 14.42 -5.68 -25.76
CA ARG A 151 13.08 -6.23 -25.51
C ARG A 151 13.14 -7.66 -24.97
N LEU A 152 14.06 -8.48 -25.47
CA LEU A 152 14.27 -9.84 -24.98
C LEU A 152 14.82 -9.85 -23.54
N GLU A 153 15.70 -8.92 -23.18
CA GLU A 153 16.23 -8.80 -21.81
C GLU A 153 15.18 -8.36 -20.76
N LEU A 154 14.09 -7.73 -21.20
CA LEU A 154 12.97 -7.33 -20.33
C LEU A 154 11.96 -8.46 -20.06
N LEU A 155 12.10 -9.60 -20.76
CA LEU A 155 11.30 -10.81 -20.56
C LEU A 155 12.09 -11.76 -19.65
#